data_AF-A0A928VR50-F1
#
_entry.id   AF-A0A928VR50-F1
#
_cell.length_a   1.000
_cell.length_b   1.000
_cell.length_c   1.000
_cell.angle_alpha   90.00
_cell.angle_beta   90.00
_cell.angle_gamma   90.00
#
_symmetry.space_group_name_H-M   'P 1'
#
loop_
_entity.id
_entity.type
_entity.pdbx_description
1 polymer ?
#
loop_
_entity_poly.entity_id
_entity_poly.type
_entity_poly.pdbx_seq_one_letter_code
_entity_poly.pdbx_strand_id
1 'polypeptide(L)'
;MEPTTETAKTPVTQLTAINLAKVLTILCLLGFALVYGIHDHRQTLYLCLHVSYCLWWLLEQWLFPQRRQQVFTEPADIPSFVGILGFVGIFYALPGYFAFTNPQPIADLTIAIALPLYIFGSLINTSADIQKMTAKDMGAKLVQDGIWRSVRHINYLGDLMRYTSFSIIAGSLWAFLLPMMIVGLYFQRIIEKEKSMATKYRDFANYQAQSTRLLPWIW
;
A
#
# COMPACT_ATOMS: atom_id res chain seq x y z
N MET A 1 15.82 -13.82 46.71
CA MET A 1 16.05 -12.90 45.58
C MET A 1 15.06 -13.28 44.50
N GLU A 2 13.97 -12.51 44.37
CA GLU A 2 13.05 -12.64 43.24
C GLU A 2 13.78 -12.24 41.95
N PRO A 3 13.59 -12.95 40.83
CA PRO A 3 14.10 -12.49 39.55
C PRO A 3 13.24 -11.31 39.10
N THR A 4 13.85 -10.13 39.02
CA THR A 4 13.27 -8.96 38.36
C THR A 4 12.92 -9.33 36.92
N THR A 5 11.64 -9.49 36.65
CA THR A 5 11.08 -9.51 35.30
C THR A 5 11.26 -8.12 34.71
N GLU A 6 12.42 -7.90 34.08
CA GLU A 6 12.54 -6.84 33.08
C GLU A 6 11.47 -7.12 32.02
N THR A 7 10.39 -6.34 32.06
CA THR A 7 9.44 -6.26 30.96
C THR A 7 10.22 -5.75 29.75
N ALA A 8 10.71 -6.67 28.93
CA ALA A 8 11.33 -6.35 27.65
C ALA A 8 10.30 -5.52 26.87
N LYS A 9 10.52 -4.19 26.79
CA LYS A 9 9.68 -3.31 26.00
C LYS A 9 9.72 -3.84 24.58
N THR A 10 8.57 -4.28 24.08
CA THR A 10 8.44 -4.75 22.71
C THR A 10 8.95 -3.61 21.80
N PRO A 11 10.00 -3.84 21.00
CA PRO A 11 10.61 -2.77 20.23
C PRO A 11 9.57 -2.20 19.25
N VAL A 12 9.56 -0.88 19.11
CA VAL A 12 8.71 -0.20 18.12
C VAL A 12 9.12 -0.69 16.73
N THR A 13 8.17 -1.29 16.01
CA THR A 13 8.40 -1.87 14.69
C THR A 13 8.08 -0.87 13.58
N GLN A 14 8.55 -1.14 12.36
CA GLN A 14 8.13 -0.39 11.17
C GLN A 14 6.61 -0.46 10.98
N LEU A 15 5.96 -1.59 11.29
CA LEU A 15 4.50 -1.69 11.27
C LEU A 15 3.83 -0.69 12.22
N THR A 16 4.40 -0.47 13.41
CA THR A 16 3.90 0.52 14.36
C THR A 16 3.99 1.93 13.78
N ALA A 17 5.11 2.27 13.14
CA ALA A 17 5.29 3.54 12.45
C ALA A 17 4.28 3.73 11.31
N ILE A 18 4.05 2.69 10.50
CA ILE A 18 3.10 2.71 9.38
C ILE A 18 1.66 2.90 9.91
N ASN A 19 1.28 2.22 11.00
CA ASN A 19 -0.05 2.36 11.58
C ASN A 19 -0.30 3.80 12.07
N LEU A 20 0.67 4.37 12.78
CA LEU A 20 0.59 5.77 13.21
C LEU A 20 0.56 6.72 12.00
N ALA A 21 1.36 6.43 10.98
CA ALA A 21 1.35 7.18 9.73
C ALA A 21 -0.02 7.15 9.06
N LYS A 22 -0.71 6.01 8.99
CA LYS A 22 -2.07 5.92 8.41
C LYS A 22 -3.08 6.77 9.18
N VAL A 23 -3.00 6.79 10.52
CA VAL A 23 -3.82 7.68 11.34
C VAL A 23 -3.49 9.14 11.02
N LEU A 24 -2.20 9.49 10.93
CA LEU A 24 -1.77 10.83 10.56
C LEU A 24 -2.28 11.24 9.16
N THR A 25 -2.26 10.34 8.18
CA THR A 25 -2.83 10.60 6.84
C THR A 25 -4.32 10.94 6.95
N ILE A 26 -5.10 10.16 7.71
CA ILE A 26 -6.52 10.43 7.93
C ILE A 26 -6.70 11.82 8.56
N LEU A 27 -5.92 12.16 9.59
CA LEU A 27 -5.98 13.47 10.23
C LEU A 27 -5.64 14.61 9.25
N CYS A 28 -4.63 14.45 8.38
CA CYS A 28 -4.33 15.43 7.34
C CYS A 28 -5.51 15.61 6.37
N LEU A 29 -6.12 14.51 5.91
CA LEU A 29 -7.26 14.57 4.98
C LEU A 29 -8.51 15.21 5.60
N LEU A 30 -8.81 14.87 6.86
CA LEU A 30 -9.87 15.54 7.61
C LEU A 30 -9.53 17.02 7.87
N GLY A 31 -8.26 17.33 8.13
CA GLY A 31 -7.78 18.71 8.21
C GLY A 31 -8.02 19.49 6.93
N PHE A 32 -7.78 18.89 5.75
CA PHE A 32 -8.12 19.53 4.48
C PHE A 32 -9.62 19.78 4.34
N ALA A 33 -10.47 18.84 4.76
CA ALA A 33 -11.91 19.04 4.76
C ALA A 33 -12.35 20.18 5.69
N LEU A 34 -11.72 20.31 6.86
CA LEU A 34 -12.00 21.39 7.81
C LEU A 34 -11.54 22.76 7.30
N VAL A 35 -10.36 22.83 6.66
CA VAL A 35 -9.74 24.09 6.21
C VAL A 35 -10.30 24.57 4.88
N TYR A 36 -10.42 23.67 3.90
CA TYR A 36 -10.83 24.02 2.54
C TYR A 36 -12.32 23.81 2.28
N GLY A 37 -12.99 22.97 3.07
CA GLY A 37 -14.40 22.61 2.86
C GLY A 37 -14.61 21.53 1.80
N ILE A 38 -15.85 21.05 1.69
CA ILE A 38 -16.31 20.12 0.67
C ILE A 38 -17.25 20.89 -0.25
N HIS A 39 -16.83 21.09 -1.51
CA HIS A 39 -17.56 21.91 -2.47
C HIS A 39 -18.18 21.09 -3.59
N ASP A 40 -17.61 19.93 -3.91
CA ASP A 40 -18.10 19.03 -4.94
C ASP A 40 -17.86 17.55 -4.62
N HIS A 41 -18.16 16.69 -5.59
CA HIS A 41 -17.96 15.25 -5.47
C HIS A 41 -16.48 14.85 -5.40
N ARG A 42 -15.52 15.68 -5.85
CA ARG A 42 -14.09 15.36 -5.84
C ARG A 42 -13.60 15.11 -4.43
N GLN A 43 -13.86 16.04 -3.51
CA GLN A 43 -13.37 15.93 -2.13
C GLN A 43 -14.03 14.75 -1.42
N THR A 44 -15.34 14.58 -1.62
CA THR A 44 -16.11 13.47 -1.04
C THR A 44 -15.57 12.12 -1.52
N LEU A 45 -15.39 11.95 -2.84
CA LEU A 45 -14.82 10.73 -3.42
C LEU A 45 -13.39 10.52 -2.92
N TYR A 46 -12.56 11.56 -2.89
CA TYR A 46 -11.19 11.44 -2.42
C TYR A 46 -11.12 10.94 -0.97
N LEU A 47 -11.92 11.53 -0.07
CA LEU A 47 -12.03 11.07 1.31
C LEU A 47 -12.50 9.62 1.37
N CYS A 48 -13.58 9.27 0.66
CA CYS A 48 -14.10 7.90 0.64
C CYS A 48 -13.02 6.90 0.20
N LEU A 49 -12.26 7.18 -0.85
CA LEU A 49 -11.24 6.26 -1.34
C LEU A 49 -10.02 6.19 -0.42
N HIS A 50 -9.43 7.32 -0.04
CA HIS A 50 -8.17 7.29 0.70
C HIS A 50 -8.37 6.98 2.19
N VAL A 51 -9.40 7.53 2.83
CA VAL A 51 -9.70 7.22 4.24
C VAL A 51 -10.13 5.76 4.38
N SER A 52 -10.99 5.23 3.49
CA SER A 52 -11.37 3.80 3.57
C SER A 52 -10.18 2.88 3.38
N TYR A 53 -9.23 3.22 2.51
CA TYR A 53 -7.98 2.45 2.39
C TYR A 53 -7.16 2.47 3.69
N CYS A 54 -6.97 3.63 4.31
CA CYS A 54 -6.26 3.73 5.58
C CYS A 54 -6.97 2.97 6.70
N LEU A 55 -8.30 3.04 6.76
CA LEU A 55 -9.11 2.26 7.70
C LEU A 55 -9.01 0.77 7.42
N TRP A 56 -9.05 0.34 6.15
CA TRP A 56 -8.87 -1.05 5.76
C TRP A 56 -7.51 -1.58 6.24
N TRP A 57 -6.43 -0.84 6.04
CA TRP A 57 -5.10 -1.22 6.54
C TRP A 57 -5.08 -1.47 8.05
N LEU A 58 -5.75 -0.61 8.82
CA LEU A 58 -5.81 -0.73 10.29
C LEU A 58 -6.72 -1.89 10.72
N LEU A 59 -7.88 -2.03 10.08
CA LEU A 59 -8.86 -3.08 10.35
C LEU A 59 -8.35 -4.47 9.96
N GLU A 60 -7.64 -4.58 8.83
CA GLU A 60 -7.09 -5.83 8.31
C GLU A 60 -6.18 -6.52 9.33
N GLN A 61 -5.42 -5.74 10.12
CA GLN A 61 -4.55 -6.30 11.17
C GLN A 61 -5.32 -6.89 12.35
N TRP A 62 -6.51 -6.36 12.63
CA TRP A 62 -7.41 -6.90 13.63
C TRP A 62 -8.12 -8.16 13.11
N LEU A 63 -8.58 -8.14 11.84
CA LEU A 63 -9.21 -9.28 11.19
C LEU A 63 -8.24 -10.45 10.95
N PHE A 64 -6.99 -10.16 10.59
CA PHE A 64 -5.95 -11.14 10.27
C PHE A 64 -4.73 -10.95 11.17
N PRO A 65 -4.81 -11.34 12.46
CA PRO A 65 -3.75 -11.09 13.44
C PRO A 65 -2.44 -11.83 13.13
N GLN A 66 -2.45 -12.89 12.33
CA GLN A 66 -1.24 -13.56 11.85
C GLN A 66 -0.44 -12.66 10.89
N ARG A 67 -1.13 -11.84 10.09
CA ARG A 67 -0.50 -10.95 9.11
C ARG A 67 0.43 -9.94 9.80
N ARG A 68 0.03 -9.39 10.94
CA ARG A 68 0.84 -8.43 11.72
C ARG A 68 2.16 -9.00 12.23
N GLN A 69 2.29 -10.34 12.27
CA GLN A 69 3.52 -11.03 12.66
C GLN A 69 4.46 -11.29 11.47
N GLN A 70 4.00 -11.01 10.24
CA GLN A 70 4.73 -11.33 9.01
C GLN A 70 5.14 -10.08 8.21
N VAL A 71 4.52 -8.93 8.47
CA VAL A 71 4.74 -7.69 7.70
C VAL A 71 5.38 -6.61 8.56
N PHE A 72 6.47 -6.02 8.06
CA PHE A 72 7.13 -4.86 8.65
C PHE A 72 7.47 -5.04 10.15
N THR A 73 7.91 -6.24 10.52
CA THR A 73 8.26 -6.60 11.91
C THR A 73 9.65 -6.17 12.32
N GLU A 74 10.43 -5.64 11.38
CA GLU A 74 11.74 -5.06 11.63
C GLU A 74 11.63 -3.89 12.64
N PRO A 75 12.58 -3.77 13.58
CA PRO A 75 12.61 -2.63 14.50
C PRO A 75 12.81 -1.34 13.69
N ALA A 76 12.06 -0.30 14.05
CA ALA A 76 12.21 1.02 13.47
C ALA A 76 13.14 1.85 14.36
N ASP A 77 14.31 2.20 13.83
CA ASP A 77 15.13 3.24 14.45
C ASP A 77 14.46 4.62 14.28
N ILE A 78 14.95 5.62 15.01
CA ILE A 78 14.36 6.98 14.99
C ILE A 78 14.30 7.54 13.56
N PRO A 79 15.37 7.46 12.73
CA PRO A 79 15.31 7.93 11.34
C PRO A 79 14.26 7.21 10.51
N SER A 80 14.17 5.88 10.57
CA SER A 80 13.16 5.12 9.82
C SER A 80 11.75 5.47 10.28
N PHE A 81 11.54 5.61 11.60
CA PHE A 81 10.25 5.96 12.17
C PHE A 81 9.78 7.34 11.68
N VAL A 82 10.65 8.36 11.77
CA VAL A 82 10.36 9.72 11.29
C VAL A 82 10.17 9.73 9.77
N GLY A 83 10.99 8.99 9.02
CA GLY A 83 10.87 8.86 7.57
C GLY A 83 9.54 8.24 7.14
N ILE A 84 9.07 7.20 7.83
CA ILE A 84 7.77 6.59 7.59
C ILE A 84 6.63 7.57 7.89
N LEU A 85 6.68 8.30 9.01
CA LEU A 85 5.68 9.31 9.31
C LEU A 85 5.66 10.45 8.26
N GLY A 86 6.83 10.91 7.82
CA GLY A 86 6.93 11.92 6.77
C GLY A 86 6.38 11.44 5.44
N PHE A 87 6.76 10.24 4.99
CA PHE A 87 6.35 9.71 3.70
C PHE A 87 4.91 9.18 3.71
N VAL A 88 4.60 8.23 4.59
CA VAL A 88 3.27 7.58 4.67
C VAL A 88 2.27 8.50 5.38
N GLY A 89 2.69 9.28 6.38
CA GLY A 89 1.75 10.11 7.13
C GLY A 89 1.40 11.40 6.40
N ILE A 90 2.40 12.09 5.85
CA ILE A 90 2.23 13.44 5.28
C ILE A 90 2.23 13.40 3.75
N PHE A 91 3.32 12.94 3.12
CA PHE A 91 3.44 12.95 1.65
C PHE A 91 2.35 12.11 0.98
N TYR A 92 1.89 11.04 1.63
CA TYR A 92 0.79 10.22 1.13
C TYR A 92 -0.49 11.03 0.94
N ALA A 93 -0.75 12.03 1.79
CA ALA A 93 -1.91 12.90 1.71
C ALA A 93 -1.80 13.96 0.59
N LEU A 94 -0.66 14.06 -0.11
CA LEU A 94 -0.42 15.06 -1.16
C LEU A 94 -1.49 15.09 -2.27
N PRO A 95 -1.96 13.96 -2.84
CA PRO A 95 -3.05 14.01 -3.81
C PRO A 95 -4.35 14.53 -3.17
N GLY A 96 -4.53 14.34 -1.86
CA GLY A 96 -5.68 14.86 -1.11
C GLY A 96 -5.63 16.38 -1.04
N TYR A 97 -4.47 16.95 -0.73
CA TYR A 97 -4.28 18.40 -0.80
C TYR A 97 -4.72 18.93 -2.18
N PHE A 98 -4.23 18.32 -3.26
CA PHE A 98 -4.64 18.72 -4.61
C PHE A 98 -6.13 18.51 -4.89
N ALA A 99 -6.76 17.45 -4.37
CA ALA A 99 -8.20 17.24 -4.53
C ALA A 99 -9.03 18.34 -3.84
N PHE A 100 -8.58 18.82 -2.68
CA PHE A 100 -9.26 19.89 -1.91
C PHE A 100 -8.99 21.29 -2.47
N THR A 101 -7.84 21.52 -3.10
CA THR A 101 -7.49 22.82 -3.68
C THR A 101 -7.75 22.91 -5.20
N ASN A 102 -8.33 21.88 -5.81
CA ASN A 102 -8.65 21.91 -7.24
C ASN A 102 -9.92 22.73 -7.47
N PRO A 103 -9.87 23.89 -8.17
CA PRO A 103 -11.05 24.70 -8.42
C PRO A 103 -11.95 24.11 -9.51
N GLN A 104 -11.47 23.10 -10.26
CA GLN A 104 -12.21 22.52 -11.37
C GLN A 104 -13.16 21.42 -10.87
N PRO A 105 -14.44 21.44 -11.27
CA PRO A 105 -15.37 20.38 -10.94
C PRO A 105 -14.86 19.04 -11.46
N ILE A 106 -15.15 17.96 -10.74
CA ILE A 106 -14.81 16.62 -11.22
C ILE A 106 -15.61 16.25 -12.47
N ALA A 107 -14.92 15.70 -13.48
CA ALA A 107 -15.56 15.17 -14.68
C ALA A 107 -16.02 13.72 -14.48
N ASP A 108 -17.14 13.33 -15.08
CA ASP A 108 -17.64 11.95 -15.01
C ASP A 108 -16.63 10.92 -15.52
N LEU A 109 -15.85 11.29 -16.55
CA LEU A 109 -14.76 10.45 -17.06
C LEU A 109 -13.68 10.18 -15.99
N THR A 110 -13.37 11.17 -15.17
CA THR A 110 -12.42 11.02 -14.05
C THR A 110 -12.94 9.97 -13.06
N ILE A 111 -14.23 10.01 -12.74
CA ILE A 111 -14.88 9.03 -11.83
C ILE A 111 -14.90 7.65 -12.48
N ALA A 112 -15.29 7.56 -13.75
CA ALA A 112 -15.40 6.32 -14.52
C ALA A 112 -14.06 5.59 -14.66
N ILE A 113 -12.92 6.30 -14.63
CA ILE A 113 -11.58 5.70 -14.66
C ILE A 113 -11.08 5.39 -13.24
N ALA A 114 -11.20 6.34 -12.31
CA ALA A 114 -10.62 6.20 -10.98
C ALA A 114 -11.30 5.13 -10.12
N LEU A 115 -12.63 5.02 -10.16
CA LEU A 115 -13.34 4.05 -9.33
C LEU A 115 -13.00 2.60 -9.68
N PRO A 116 -13.02 2.17 -10.96
CA PRO A 116 -12.56 0.83 -11.32
C PRO A 116 -11.10 0.57 -10.93
N LEU A 117 -10.21 1.55 -11.11
CA LEU A 117 -8.81 1.41 -10.69
C LEU A 117 -8.68 1.16 -9.18
N TYR A 118 -9.43 1.92 -8.36
CA TYR A 118 -9.45 1.72 -6.92
C TYR A 118 -10.01 0.35 -6.53
N ILE A 119 -11.17 -0.03 -7.08
CA ILE A 119 -11.88 -1.26 -6.76
C ILE A 119 -11.05 -2.47 -7.17
N PHE A 120 -10.67 -2.57 -8.45
CA PHE A 120 -9.88 -3.69 -8.93
C PHE A 120 -8.48 -3.72 -8.30
N GLY A 121 -7.85 -2.56 -8.10
CA GLY A 121 -6.57 -2.49 -7.41
C GLY A 121 -6.63 -3.04 -5.98
N SER A 122 -7.69 -2.71 -5.25
CA SER A 122 -7.92 -3.20 -3.88
C SER A 122 -8.26 -4.69 -3.85
N LEU A 123 -9.10 -5.17 -4.78
CA LEU A 123 -9.44 -6.60 -4.89
C LEU A 123 -8.23 -7.45 -5.27
N ILE A 124 -7.42 -7.00 -6.24
CA ILE A 124 -6.21 -7.68 -6.69
C ILE A 124 -5.20 -7.78 -5.55
N ASN A 125 -4.91 -6.65 -4.88
CA ASN A 125 -3.94 -6.61 -3.78
C ASN A 125 -4.37 -7.53 -2.62
N THR A 126 -5.62 -7.39 -2.17
CA THR A 126 -6.16 -8.19 -1.06
C THR A 126 -6.21 -9.68 -1.40
N SER A 127 -6.69 -10.04 -2.59
CA SER A 127 -6.77 -11.44 -3.03
C SER A 127 -5.38 -12.08 -3.15
N ALA A 128 -4.41 -11.33 -3.66
CA ALA A 128 -3.03 -11.79 -3.78
C ALA A 128 -2.42 -12.09 -2.41
N ASP A 129 -2.58 -11.18 -1.45
CA ASP A 129 -2.07 -11.36 -0.10
C ASP A 129 -2.77 -12.52 0.63
N ILE A 130 -4.10 -12.64 0.54
CA ILE A 130 -4.86 -13.74 1.14
C ILE A 130 -4.46 -15.09 0.54
N GLN A 131 -4.39 -15.20 -0.79
CA GLN A 131 -3.96 -16.45 -1.44
C GLN A 131 -2.55 -16.82 -0.98
N LYS A 132 -1.63 -15.85 -0.92
CA LYS A 132 -0.25 -16.10 -0.51
C LYS A 132 -0.16 -16.56 0.93
N MET A 133 -0.81 -15.86 1.85
CA MET A 133 -0.82 -16.21 3.28
C MET A 133 -1.40 -17.63 3.48
N THR A 134 -2.56 -17.90 2.89
CA THR A 134 -3.23 -19.21 2.98
C THR A 134 -2.35 -20.33 2.43
N ALA A 135 -1.76 -20.15 1.25
CA ALA A 135 -0.87 -21.14 0.66
C ALA A 135 0.38 -21.37 1.54
N LYS A 136 0.93 -20.32 2.16
CA LYS A 136 2.05 -20.43 3.10
C LYS A 136 1.70 -21.22 4.35
N ASP A 137 0.54 -20.97 4.93
CA ASP A 137 0.05 -21.70 6.11
C ASP A 137 -0.20 -23.18 5.77
N MET A 138 -0.58 -23.48 4.52
CA MET A 138 -0.70 -24.85 3.99
C MET A 138 0.65 -25.49 3.59
N GLY A 139 1.78 -24.81 3.82
CA GLY A 139 3.12 -25.37 3.59
C GLY A 139 3.74 -25.07 2.23
N ALA A 140 3.14 -24.21 1.41
CA ALA A 140 3.70 -23.86 0.09
C ALA A 140 5.05 -23.12 0.22
N LYS A 141 6.07 -23.61 -0.49
CA LYS A 141 7.39 -22.95 -0.52
C LYS A 141 7.42 -21.74 -1.45
N LEU A 142 6.84 -21.84 -2.64
CA LEU A 142 6.70 -20.73 -3.59
C LEU A 142 5.27 -20.74 -4.13
N VAL A 143 4.64 -19.57 -4.15
CA VAL A 143 3.28 -19.39 -4.68
C VAL A 143 3.40 -18.82 -6.08
N GLN A 144 2.96 -19.59 -7.07
CA GLN A 144 3.15 -19.30 -8.50
C GLN A 144 1.91 -19.64 -9.34
N ASP A 145 0.77 -19.80 -8.70
CA ASP A 145 -0.52 -20.18 -9.29
C ASP A 145 -1.57 -19.09 -9.07
N GLY A 146 -2.77 -19.30 -9.63
CA GLY A 146 -3.90 -18.36 -9.47
C GLY A 146 -3.55 -16.95 -9.92
N ILE A 147 -3.72 -15.97 -9.02
CA ILE A 147 -3.44 -14.56 -9.29
C ILE A 147 -1.94 -14.26 -9.46
N TRP A 148 -1.07 -15.10 -8.89
CA TRP A 148 0.38 -14.97 -8.98
C TRP A 148 0.94 -15.58 -10.28
N ARG A 149 0.16 -16.34 -11.06
CA ARG A 149 0.71 -17.16 -12.16
C ARG A 149 1.52 -16.38 -13.21
N SER A 150 1.07 -15.16 -13.54
CA SER A 150 1.63 -14.39 -14.66
C SER A 150 2.34 -13.11 -14.22
N VAL A 151 2.17 -12.69 -12.97
CA VAL A 151 2.78 -11.47 -12.42
C VAL A 151 3.28 -11.74 -11.00
N ARG A 152 4.61 -11.68 -10.82
CA ARG A 152 5.29 -12.07 -9.56
C ARG A 152 5.10 -11.09 -8.41
N HIS A 153 4.74 -9.86 -8.73
CA HIS A 153 4.45 -8.78 -7.78
C HIS A 153 3.06 -8.19 -8.03
N ILE A 154 2.06 -9.05 -8.27
CA ILE A 154 0.70 -8.64 -8.61
C ILE A 154 0.04 -7.78 -7.52
N ASN A 155 0.40 -8.00 -6.25
CA ASN A 155 -0.08 -7.15 -5.15
C ASN A 155 0.44 -5.71 -5.26
N TYR A 156 1.68 -5.52 -5.71
CA TYR A 156 2.25 -4.19 -5.97
C TYR A 156 1.54 -3.50 -7.15
N LEU A 157 1.13 -4.25 -8.17
CA LEU A 157 0.31 -3.69 -9.25
C LEU A 157 -1.05 -3.19 -8.71
N GLY A 158 -1.72 -3.99 -7.87
CA GLY A 158 -2.98 -3.59 -7.25
C GLY A 158 -2.84 -2.32 -6.39
N ASP A 159 -1.74 -2.20 -5.64
CA ASP A 159 -1.40 -0.97 -4.91
C ASP A 159 -1.21 0.24 -5.83
N LEU A 160 -0.47 0.07 -6.94
CA LEU A 160 -0.25 1.16 -7.90
C LEU A 160 -1.54 1.60 -8.58
N MET A 161 -2.45 0.68 -8.90
CA MET A 161 -3.78 1.01 -9.42
C MET A 161 -4.55 1.88 -8.40
N ARG A 162 -4.49 1.52 -7.11
CA ARG A 162 -5.11 2.30 -6.03
C ARG A 162 -4.50 3.71 -5.92
N TYR A 163 -3.18 3.84 -5.85
CA TYR A 163 -2.55 5.17 -5.72
C TYR A 163 -2.75 6.03 -6.96
N THR A 164 -2.77 5.43 -8.14
CA THR A 164 -3.11 6.12 -9.39
C THR A 164 -4.54 6.66 -9.35
N SER A 165 -5.50 5.90 -8.79
CA SER A 165 -6.87 6.40 -8.62
C SER A 165 -6.94 7.68 -7.77
N PHE A 166 -6.12 7.79 -6.72
CA PHE A 166 -6.05 9.00 -5.89
C PHE A 166 -5.57 10.20 -6.70
N SER A 167 -4.53 10.02 -7.50
CA SER A 167 -3.98 11.07 -8.37
C SER A 167 -4.95 11.51 -9.46
N ILE A 168 -5.72 10.58 -10.03
CA ILE A 168 -6.77 10.87 -11.01
C ILE A 168 -7.90 11.67 -10.37
N ILE A 169 -8.42 11.25 -9.20
CA ILE A 169 -9.44 12.03 -8.46
C ILE A 169 -8.90 13.39 -8.04
N ALA A 170 -7.62 13.52 -7.70
CA ALA A 170 -7.03 14.82 -7.37
C ALA A 170 -7.06 15.81 -8.55
N GLY A 171 -7.01 15.32 -9.80
CA GLY A 171 -7.08 16.15 -10.99
C GLY A 171 -5.90 17.11 -11.15
N SER A 172 -4.71 16.72 -10.66
CA SER A 172 -3.47 17.50 -10.72
C SER A 172 -2.32 16.60 -11.18
N LEU A 173 -1.48 17.08 -12.10
CA LEU A 173 -0.28 16.35 -12.53
C LEU A 173 0.68 16.10 -11.35
N TRP A 174 0.77 17.04 -10.43
CA TRP A 174 1.60 16.92 -9.23
C TRP A 174 1.13 15.83 -8.28
N ALA A 175 -0.14 15.44 -8.34
CA ALA A 175 -0.67 14.34 -7.55
C ALA A 175 -0.07 12.98 -7.99
N PHE A 176 0.45 12.87 -9.21
CA PHE A 176 1.12 11.65 -9.69
C PHE A 176 2.54 11.46 -9.13
N LEU A 177 3.09 12.43 -8.40
CA LEU A 177 4.32 12.24 -7.64
C LEU A 177 4.20 11.08 -6.66
N LEU A 178 3.03 10.87 -6.07
CA LEU A 178 2.81 9.75 -5.15
C LEU A 178 3.03 8.38 -5.82
N PRO A 179 2.23 7.97 -6.83
CA PRO A 179 2.45 6.68 -7.48
C PRO A 179 3.83 6.58 -8.13
N MET A 180 4.41 7.67 -8.65
CA MET A 180 5.77 7.68 -9.20
C MET A 180 6.83 7.32 -8.15
N MET A 181 6.76 7.92 -6.95
CA MET A 181 7.67 7.60 -5.85
C MET A 181 7.49 6.13 -5.38
N ILE A 182 6.25 5.65 -5.32
CA ILE A 182 5.96 4.24 -4.99
C ILE A 182 6.57 3.28 -6.03
N VAL A 183 6.47 3.59 -7.33
CA VAL A 183 7.14 2.80 -8.38
C VAL A 183 8.65 2.75 -8.15
N GLY A 184 9.28 3.88 -7.83
CA GLY A 184 10.72 3.93 -7.53
C GLY A 184 11.11 3.02 -6.36
N LEU A 185 10.34 3.05 -5.26
CA LEU A 185 10.53 2.17 -4.11
C LEU A 185 10.29 0.69 -4.47
N TYR A 186 9.27 0.40 -5.28
CA TYR A 186 8.95 -0.95 -5.71
C TYR A 186 10.01 -1.52 -6.65
N PHE A 187 10.63 -0.70 -7.50
CA PHE A 187 11.71 -1.14 -8.37
C PHE A 187 12.87 -1.77 -7.57
N GLN A 188 13.35 -1.06 -6.54
CA GLN A 188 14.41 -1.56 -5.66
C GLN A 188 13.97 -2.82 -4.89
N ARG A 189 12.78 -2.77 -4.28
CA ARG A 189 12.23 -3.91 -3.52
C ARG A 189 12.02 -5.16 -4.38
N ILE A 190 11.61 -5.00 -5.64
CA ILE A 190 11.44 -6.12 -6.58
C ILE A 190 12.79 -6.78 -6.83
N ILE A 191 13.84 -6.00 -7.14
CA ILE A 191 15.18 -6.55 -7.41
C ILE A 191 15.71 -7.35 -6.22
N GLU A 192 15.65 -6.79 -5.02
CA GLU A 192 16.11 -7.46 -3.80
C GLU A 192 15.32 -8.74 -3.51
N LYS A 193 13.99 -8.67 -3.66
CA LYS A 193 13.09 -9.80 -3.43
C LYS A 193 13.32 -10.91 -4.46
N GLU A 194 13.50 -10.58 -5.74
CA GLU A 194 13.82 -11.58 -6.76
C GLU A 194 15.19 -12.23 -6.53
N LYS A 195 16.21 -11.45 -6.12
CA LYS A 195 17.52 -12.00 -5.77
C LYS A 195 17.41 -12.99 -4.61
N SER A 196 16.64 -12.65 -3.57
CA SER A 196 16.36 -13.54 -2.45
C SER A 196 15.55 -14.78 -2.86
N MET A 197 14.58 -14.64 -3.77
CA MET A 197 13.80 -15.77 -4.27
C MET A 197 14.64 -16.72 -5.12
N ALA A 198 15.56 -16.20 -5.94
CA ALA A 198 16.47 -16.99 -6.76
C ALA A 198 17.43 -17.84 -5.93
N THR A 199 17.87 -17.36 -4.77
CA THR A 199 18.72 -18.15 -3.85
C THR A 199 17.91 -19.15 -3.03
N LYS A 200 16.66 -18.83 -2.70
CA LYS A 200 15.82 -19.64 -1.81
C LYS A 200 15.05 -20.76 -2.50
N TYR A 201 14.63 -20.58 -3.75
CA TYR A 201 13.71 -21.49 -4.44
C TYR A 201 14.29 -22.01 -5.75
N ARG A 202 14.48 -23.33 -5.83
CA ARG A 202 14.98 -24.02 -7.04
C ARG A 202 14.08 -23.79 -8.26
N ASP A 203 12.77 -23.75 -8.05
CA ASP A 203 11.78 -23.60 -9.13
C ASP A 203 11.57 -22.15 -9.59
N PHE A 204 12.26 -21.17 -8.98
CA PHE A 204 12.06 -19.77 -9.31
C PHE A 204 12.41 -19.42 -10.75
N ALA A 205 13.43 -20.06 -11.32
CA ALA A 205 13.80 -19.86 -12.73
C ALA A 205 12.67 -20.24 -13.69
N ASN A 206 11.96 -21.34 -13.41
CA ASN A 206 10.80 -21.76 -14.20
C ASN A 206 9.65 -20.76 -14.06
N TYR A 207 9.40 -20.26 -12.85
CA TYR A 207 8.39 -19.23 -12.62
C TYR A 207 8.73 -17.94 -13.36
N GLN A 208 9.99 -17.51 -13.36
CA GLN A 208 10.44 -16.33 -14.09
C GLN A 208 10.20 -16.45 -15.60
N ALA A 209 10.42 -17.62 -16.18
CA ALA A 209 10.20 -17.86 -17.61
C ALA A 209 8.72 -17.75 -18.04
N GLN A 210 7.78 -17.90 -17.11
CA GLN A 210 6.34 -17.93 -17.39
C GLN A 210 5.59 -16.69 -16.87
N SER A 211 6.30 -15.73 -16.28
CA SER A 211 5.69 -14.57 -15.65
C SER A 211 6.47 -13.27 -15.88
N THR A 212 5.78 -12.16 -15.67
CA THR A 212 6.35 -10.81 -15.60
C THR A 212 6.49 -10.38 -14.13
N ARG A 213 7.25 -9.33 -13.85
CA ARG A 213 7.46 -8.78 -12.51
C ARG A 213 6.21 -8.07 -12.02
N LEU A 214 5.73 -7.06 -12.73
CA LEU A 214 4.77 -6.09 -12.22
C LEU A 214 3.69 -5.71 -13.24
N LEU A 215 4.08 -5.28 -14.45
CA LEU A 215 3.17 -4.92 -15.52
C LEU A 215 2.93 -6.13 -16.43
N PRO A 216 1.68 -6.63 -16.51
CA PRO A 216 1.35 -7.77 -17.36
C PRO A 216 1.87 -7.57 -18.78
N TRP A 217 2.59 -8.57 -19.29
CA TRP A 217 3.16 -8.62 -20.66
C TRP A 217 4.21 -7.56 -21.00
N ILE A 218 4.57 -6.66 -20.09
CA ILE A 218 5.56 -5.60 -20.32
C ILE A 218 6.80 -5.84 -19.47
N TRP A 219 6.63 -5.88 -18.14
CA TRP A 219 7.77 -5.95 -17.24
C TRP A 219 7.44 -6.65 -15.94
#